data_AF-A0A8C6M046-F1
#
_entry.id   AF-A0A8C6M046-F1
#
_cell.length_a   1.000
_cell.length_b   1.000
_cell.length_c   1.000
_cell.angle_alpha   90.00
_cell.angle_beta   90.00
_cell.angle_gamma   90.00
#
_symmetry.space_group_name_H-M   'P 1'
#
loop_
_entity.id
_entity.type
_entity.pdbx_description
1 polymer ?
#
loop_
_entity_poly.entity_id
_entity_poly.type
_entity_poly.pdbx_seq_one_letter_code
_entity_poly.pdbx_strand_id
1 'polypeptide(L)'
;MRWIMLFVRFSHNKRIFFFIFFSKKMSSSRKHYLKSLMLSIAKGLLEEEESIREEERERYMAEACPALSIPRSLQEMQELYRELHHKCDVIDEERYDLEMKVNKANKEIEDLKIKVQDVMGKFKKPVLKKVRMSADAMLKALLGSKHTVNLDLRANLKQVKKEVKEEEKELRDVGDWRKNIEDKSGMDGRKKMFEAEA
;
A
#
# COMPACT_ATOMS: atom_id res chain seq x y z
N MET A 1 25.21 11.06 -26.51
CA MET A 1 25.66 9.67 -26.76
C MET A 1 27.04 9.73 -27.38
N ARG A 2 28.11 9.50 -26.59
CA ARG A 2 29.46 9.41 -27.13
C ARG A 2 29.73 7.94 -27.45
N TRP A 3 29.77 7.63 -28.74
CA TRP A 3 30.21 6.33 -29.24
C TRP A 3 31.74 6.32 -29.17
N ILE A 4 32.30 5.50 -28.30
CA ILE A 4 33.72 5.16 -28.36
C ILE A 4 33.78 3.87 -29.18
N MET A 5 34.06 4.01 -30.48
CA MET A 5 34.52 2.89 -31.30
C MET A 5 35.98 2.64 -30.94
N LEU A 6 36.24 1.59 -30.14
CA LEU A 6 37.59 1.03 -30.01
C LEU A 6 37.78 0.05 -31.17
N PHE A 7 38.46 0.51 -32.22
CA PHE A 7 38.83 -0.31 -33.36
C PHE A 7 40.12 -1.07 -33.02
N VAL A 8 40.00 -2.28 -32.47
CA VAL A 8 41.15 -3.20 -32.36
C VAL A 8 41.16 -4.05 -33.63
N ARG A 9 42.12 -3.76 -34.50
CA ARG A 9 42.40 -4.48 -35.73
C ARG A 9 43.14 -5.76 -35.38
N PHE A 10 42.55 -6.93 -35.66
CA PHE A 10 43.27 -8.21 -35.59
C PHE A 10 42.94 -9.10 -36.78
N SER A 11 43.99 -9.74 -37.28
CA SER A 11 44.08 -10.46 -38.54
C SER A 11 43.45 -11.86 -38.47
N HIS A 12 42.97 -12.31 -39.64
CA HIS A 12 42.65 -13.68 -40.04
C HIS A 12 41.88 -14.61 -39.07
N ASN A 13 40.60 -14.79 -39.41
CA ASN A 13 39.88 -16.07 -39.41
C ASN A 13 39.55 -16.76 -38.06
N LYS A 14 39.01 -16.05 -37.06
CA LYS A 14 38.08 -16.60 -36.06
C LYS A 14 37.07 -15.53 -35.63
N ARG A 15 35.79 -15.66 -36.02
CA ARG A 15 34.69 -14.85 -35.47
C ARG A 15 34.40 -15.29 -34.04
N ILE A 16 35.12 -14.74 -33.08
CA ILE A 16 34.73 -14.81 -31.67
C ILE A 16 33.73 -13.67 -31.47
N PHE A 17 32.44 -14.01 -31.41
CA PHE A 17 31.41 -13.10 -30.94
C PHE A 17 31.73 -12.79 -29.47
N PHE A 18 32.47 -11.72 -29.22
CA PHE A 18 32.59 -11.17 -27.89
C PHE A 18 31.24 -10.52 -27.57
N PHE A 19 30.32 -11.32 -27.04
CA PHE A 19 29.13 -10.83 -26.37
C PHE A 19 29.64 -10.07 -25.16
N ILE A 20 29.87 -8.77 -25.32
CA ILE A 20 30.06 -7.86 -24.20
C ILE A 20 28.75 -7.96 -23.43
N PHE A 21 28.74 -8.81 -22.40
CA PHE A 21 27.71 -8.86 -21.39
C PHE A 21 27.80 -7.52 -20.65
N PHE A 22 27.23 -6.47 -21.26
CA PHE A 22 26.95 -5.23 -20.57
C PHE A 22 26.14 -5.65 -19.36
N SER A 23 26.75 -5.62 -18.17
CA SER A 23 26.13 -5.99 -16.91
C SER A 23 24.73 -5.40 -16.90
N LYS A 24 23.74 -6.29 -16.99
CA LYS A 24 22.35 -5.95 -17.29
C LYS A 24 21.85 -5.14 -16.10
N LYS A 25 21.88 -3.81 -16.20
CA LYS A 25 21.26 -2.91 -15.21
C LYS A 25 19.91 -3.50 -14.84
N MET A 26 19.71 -3.77 -13.54
CA MET A 26 18.51 -4.41 -13.02
C MET A 26 17.25 -3.80 -13.65
N SER A 27 16.32 -4.66 -14.08
CA SER A 27 15.11 -4.24 -14.77
C SER A 27 14.33 -3.23 -13.92
N SER A 28 13.68 -2.27 -14.57
CA SER A 28 12.88 -1.25 -13.86
C SER A 28 11.81 -1.91 -12.97
N SER A 29 11.15 -2.95 -13.48
CA SER A 29 10.18 -3.75 -12.73
C SER A 29 10.76 -4.31 -11.42
N ARG A 30 11.96 -4.92 -11.46
CA ARG A 30 12.62 -5.43 -10.25
C ARG A 30 12.98 -4.31 -9.27
N LYS A 31 13.42 -3.14 -9.75
CA LYS A 31 13.69 -1.97 -8.89
C LYS A 31 12.43 -1.48 -8.18
N HIS A 32 11.32 -1.38 -8.90
CA HIS A 32 10.05 -0.96 -8.31
C HIS A 32 9.54 -1.97 -7.29
N TYR A 33 9.59 -3.28 -7.63
CA TYR A 33 9.22 -4.35 -6.70
C TYR A 33 10.03 -4.28 -5.39
N LEU A 34 11.36 -4.11 -5.49
CA LEU A 34 12.20 -4.00 -4.30
C LEU A 34 11.89 -2.73 -3.48
N LYS A 35 11.64 -1.59 -4.12
CA LYS A 35 11.21 -0.37 -3.41
C LYS A 35 9.89 -0.58 -2.68
N SER A 36 8.90 -1.21 -3.32
CA SER A 36 7.62 -1.54 -2.70
C SER A 36 7.80 -2.48 -1.51
N LEU A 37 8.66 -3.49 -1.64
CA LEU A 37 8.96 -4.42 -0.55
C LEU A 37 9.67 -3.71 0.61
N MET A 38 10.64 -2.84 0.34
CA MET A 38 11.29 -2.03 1.36
C MET A 38 10.30 -1.13 2.10
N LEU A 39 9.38 -0.47 1.38
CA LEU A 39 8.34 0.35 1.99
C LEU A 39 7.37 -0.49 2.84
N SER A 40 7.02 -1.69 2.38
CA SER A 40 6.17 -2.61 3.14
C SER A 40 6.82 -3.04 4.45
N ILE A 41 8.12 -3.35 4.43
CA ILE A 41 8.87 -3.70 5.64
C ILE A 41 9.00 -2.49 6.56
N ALA A 42 9.37 -1.33 6.01
CA ALA A 42 9.50 -0.09 6.79
C ALA A 42 8.19 0.30 7.48
N LYS A 43 7.05 0.06 6.81
CA LYS A 43 5.73 0.26 7.42
C LYS A 43 5.53 -0.67 8.62
N GLY A 44 5.84 -1.96 8.49
CA GLY A 44 5.72 -2.91 9.60
C GLY A 44 6.60 -2.54 10.79
N LEU A 45 7.83 -2.10 10.53
CA LEU A 45 8.75 -1.63 11.60
C LEU A 45 8.23 -0.37 12.30
N LEU A 46 7.58 0.54 11.57
CA LEU A 46 6.99 1.75 12.15
C LEU A 46 5.80 1.42 13.06
N GLU A 47 4.96 0.46 12.66
CA GLU A 47 3.83 -0.03 13.47
C GLU A 47 4.32 -0.76 14.73
N GLU A 48 5.38 -1.55 14.61
CA GLU A 48 6.03 -2.21 15.76
C GLU A 48 6.64 -1.19 16.74
N GLU A 49 7.36 -0.18 16.22
CA GLU A 49 7.92 0.90 17.06
C GLU A 49 6.81 1.68 17.78
N GLU A 50 5.69 1.95 17.11
CA GLU A 50 4.54 2.61 17.72
C GLU A 50 3.92 1.77 18.86
N SER A 51 3.79 0.45 18.67
CA SER A 51 3.33 -0.47 19.72
C SER A 51 4.27 -0.47 20.92
N ILE A 52 5.59 -0.58 20.68
CA ILE A 52 6.60 -0.58 21.75
C ILE A 52 6.56 0.74 22.53
N ARG A 53 6.42 1.87 21.83
CA ARG A 53 6.31 3.20 22.45
C ARG A 53 5.08 3.31 23.34
N GLU A 54 3.96 2.75 22.91
CA GLU A 54 2.73 2.75 23.71
C GLU A 54 2.87 1.86 24.95
N GLU A 55 3.44 0.66 24.81
CA GLU A 55 3.73 -0.20 25.96
C GLU A 55 4.70 0.44 26.95
N GLU A 56 5.74 1.13 26.45
CA GLU A 56 6.67 1.87 27.30
C GLU A 56 5.98 3.03 28.01
N ARG A 57 5.07 3.75 27.33
CA ARG A 57 4.23 4.78 27.95
C ARG A 57 3.37 4.19 29.06
N GLU A 58 2.73 3.04 28.83
CA GLU A 58 1.93 2.36 29.84
C GLU A 58 2.76 1.92 31.05
N ARG A 59 3.94 1.31 30.82
CA ARG A 59 4.87 0.95 31.90
C ARG A 59 5.30 2.15 32.72
N TYR A 60 5.71 3.23 32.05
CA TYR A 60 6.09 4.47 32.72
C TYR A 60 4.95 5.06 33.55
N MET A 61 3.72 5.06 33.01
CA MET A 61 2.55 5.58 33.74
C MET A 61 2.18 4.70 34.93
N ALA A 62 2.32 3.38 34.83
CA ALA A 62 2.09 2.47 35.94
C ALA A 62 3.08 2.67 37.09
N GLU A 63 4.34 3.01 36.79
CA GLU A 63 5.38 3.31 37.78
C GLU A 63 5.24 4.73 38.36
N ALA A 64 5.04 5.73 37.50
CA ALA A 64 4.99 7.14 37.90
C ALA A 64 3.67 7.54 38.57
N CYS A 65 2.56 6.90 38.18
CA CYS A 65 1.21 7.19 38.69
C CYS A 65 0.45 5.88 38.94
N PRO A 66 0.79 5.14 40.01
CA PRO A 66 0.07 3.92 40.37
C PRO A 66 -1.37 4.23 40.77
N ALA A 67 -2.23 3.22 40.68
CA ALA A 67 -3.64 3.35 41.05
C ALA A 67 -3.78 3.84 42.51
N LEU A 68 -4.58 4.90 42.68
CA LEU A 68 -4.72 5.57 43.97
C LEU A 68 -5.42 4.64 44.99
N SER A 69 -4.72 4.34 46.09
CA SER A 69 -5.31 3.65 47.24
C SER A 69 -5.76 4.68 48.26
N ILE A 70 -7.08 4.81 48.47
CA ILE A 70 -7.65 5.76 49.42
C ILE A 70 -7.47 5.20 50.85
N PRO A 71 -6.75 5.89 51.74
CA PRO A 71 -6.59 5.47 53.13
C PRO A 71 -7.92 5.48 53.88
N ARG A 72 -8.04 4.64 54.92
CA ARG A 72 -9.26 4.58 55.75
C ARG A 72 -9.28 5.62 56.88
N SER A 73 -8.13 6.14 57.30
CA SER A 73 -8.06 7.13 58.36
C SER A 73 -8.10 8.56 57.80
N LEU A 74 -8.74 9.47 58.54
CA LEU A 74 -8.86 10.88 58.14
C LEU A 74 -7.48 11.57 58.07
N GLN A 75 -6.57 11.23 58.98
CA GLN A 75 -5.24 11.83 59.03
C GLN A 75 -4.38 11.45 57.83
N GLU A 76 -4.34 10.17 57.47
CA GLU A 76 -3.61 9.70 56.27
C GLU A 76 -4.22 10.28 55.00
N MET A 77 -5.55 10.43 54.95
CA MET A 77 -6.23 11.06 53.82
C MET A 77 -5.83 12.53 53.66
N GLN A 78 -5.78 13.31 54.74
CA GLN A 78 -5.33 14.69 54.70
C GLN A 78 -3.86 14.83 54.25
N GLU A 79 -2.98 13.93 54.70
CA GLU A 79 -1.59 13.91 54.29
C GLU A 79 -1.44 13.61 52.79
N LEU A 80 -2.17 12.60 52.30
CA LEU A 80 -2.20 12.24 50.88
C LEU A 80 -2.65 13.40 49.99
N TYR A 81 -3.67 14.17 50.39
CA TYR A 81 -4.11 15.33 49.61
C TYR A 81 -3.06 16.44 49.55
N ARG A 82 -2.35 16.70 50.66
CA ARG A 82 -1.25 17.68 50.68
C ARG A 82 -0.12 17.23 49.76
N GLU A 83 0.24 15.95 49.81
CA GLU A 83 1.29 15.39 48.96
C GLU A 83 0.93 15.44 47.47
N LEU A 84 -0.30 15.04 47.10
CA LEU A 84 -0.78 15.09 45.73
C LEU A 84 -0.82 16.51 45.18
N HIS A 85 -1.30 17.48 45.97
CA HIS A 85 -1.32 18.88 45.55
C HIS A 85 0.10 19.38 45.26
N HIS A 86 1.05 19.13 46.17
CA HIS A 86 2.43 19.53 45.96
C HIS A 86 3.05 18.86 44.73
N LYS A 87 2.78 17.56 44.52
CA LYS A 87 3.23 16.83 43.32
C LYS A 87 2.66 17.43 42.03
N CYS A 88 1.40 17.85 42.03
CA CYS A 88 0.80 18.52 40.87
C CYS A 88 1.55 19.81 40.51
N ASP A 89 1.90 20.63 41.50
CA ASP A 89 2.63 21.88 41.28
C ASP A 89 4.01 21.62 40.62
N VAL A 90 4.75 20.64 41.15
CA VAL A 90 6.07 20.26 40.61
C VAL A 90 5.96 19.68 39.18
N ILE A 91 5.01 18.77 38.96
CA ILE A 91 4.82 18.14 37.63
C ILE A 91 4.39 19.17 36.59
N ASP A 92 3.56 20.16 36.96
CA ASP A 92 3.16 21.20 36.01
C ASP A 92 4.32 22.11 35.62
N GLU A 93 5.21 22.44 36.57
CA GLU A 93 6.45 23.16 36.28
C GLU A 93 7.35 22.37 35.32
N GLU A 94 7.57 21.07 35.59
CA GLU A 94 8.35 20.20 34.71
C GLU A 94 7.72 20.08 33.31
N ARG A 95 6.38 19.95 33.24
CA ARG A 95 5.62 19.91 31.99
C ARG A 95 5.82 21.20 31.20
N TYR A 96 5.75 22.35 31.87
CA TYR A 96 5.97 23.66 31.24
C TYR A 96 7.38 23.78 30.64
N ASP A 97 8.39 23.36 31.39
CA ASP A 97 9.79 23.37 30.92
C ASP A 97 10.01 22.45 29.72
N LEU A 98 9.42 21.25 29.74
CA LEU A 98 9.46 20.32 28.62
C LEU A 98 8.75 20.89 27.39
N GLU A 99 7.57 21.46 27.56
CA GLU A 99 6.82 22.13 26.49
C GLU A 99 7.62 23.27 25.87
N MET A 100 8.29 24.08 26.70
CA MET A 100 9.18 25.14 26.23
C MET A 100 10.36 24.61 25.41
N LYS A 101 10.97 23.49 25.80
CA LYS A 101 12.04 22.84 25.02
C LYS A 101 11.54 22.32 23.68
N VAL A 102 10.39 21.64 23.66
CA VAL A 102 9.75 21.15 22.43
C VAL A 102 9.41 22.31 21.49
N ASN A 103 8.86 23.41 22.02
CA ASN A 103 8.55 24.58 21.22
C ASN A 103 9.79 25.26 20.62
N LYS A 104 10.91 25.29 21.34
CA LYS A 104 12.19 25.78 20.79
C LYS A 104 12.67 24.88 19.65
N ALA A 105 12.66 23.56 19.83
CA ALA A 105 13.03 22.61 18.78
C ALA A 105 12.11 22.71 17.55
N ASN A 106 10.80 22.86 17.74
CA ASN A 106 9.84 23.02 16.65
C ASN A 106 10.10 24.30 15.84
N LYS A 107 10.42 25.42 16.51
CA LYS A 107 10.80 26.67 15.83
C LYS A 107 12.08 26.50 15.01
N GLU A 108 13.10 25.85 15.58
CA GLU A 108 14.34 25.55 14.85
C GLU A 108 14.09 24.66 13.63
N ILE A 109 13.25 23.62 13.76
CA ILE A 109 12.87 22.75 12.65
C ILE A 109 12.17 23.56 11.55
N GLU A 110 11.28 24.49 11.91
CA GLU A 110 10.58 25.33 10.92
C GLU A 110 11.56 26.27 10.19
N ASP A 111 12.45 26.93 10.93
CA ASP A 111 13.49 27.77 10.34
C ASP A 111 14.40 26.97 9.39
N LEU A 112 14.75 25.74 9.77
CA LEU A 112 15.55 24.84 8.93
C LEU A 112 14.77 24.37 7.69
N LYS A 113 13.47 24.06 7.82
CA LYS A 113 12.62 23.72 6.68
C LYS A 113 12.56 24.86 5.65
N ILE A 114 12.41 26.11 6.12
CA ILE A 114 12.42 27.29 5.25
C ILE A 114 13.76 27.42 4.54
N LYS A 115 14.88 27.33 5.27
CA LYS A 115 16.23 27.35 4.66
C LYS A 115 16.42 26.24 3.62
N VAL A 116 15.93 25.03 3.90
CA VAL A 116 15.97 23.91 2.94
C VAL A 116 15.17 24.23 1.68
N GLN A 117 13.99 24.84 1.80
CA GLN A 117 13.19 25.28 0.66
C GLN A 117 13.89 26.37 -0.16
N ASP A 118 14.49 27.36 0.50
CA ASP A 118 15.22 28.44 -0.16
C ASP A 118 16.45 27.91 -0.92
N VAL A 119 17.22 26.98 -0.30
CA VAL A 119 18.37 26.33 -0.93
C VAL A 119 17.97 25.40 -2.08
N MET A 120 16.86 24.66 -1.94
CA MET A 120 16.33 23.84 -3.04
C MET A 120 15.75 24.67 -4.20
N GLY A 121 15.67 25.99 -4.04
CA GLY A 121 15.16 26.94 -4.99
C GLY A 121 13.64 27.00 -4.99
N LYS A 122 13.08 28.08 -4.41
CA LYS A 122 11.64 28.44 -4.45
C LYS A 122 11.02 28.36 -5.86
N PHE A 123 11.87 28.51 -6.88
CA PHE A 123 11.54 28.28 -8.29
C PHE A 123 12.35 27.10 -8.84
N LYS A 124 11.91 25.86 -8.60
CA LYS A 124 12.16 24.81 -9.60
C LYS A 124 11.45 25.26 -10.88
N LYS A 125 12.16 25.93 -11.79
CA LYS A 125 11.62 26.26 -13.13
C LYS A 125 10.98 24.97 -13.65
N PRO A 126 9.64 24.92 -13.86
CA PRO A 126 9.02 23.70 -14.32
C PRO A 126 9.74 23.31 -15.59
N VAL A 127 10.42 22.16 -15.57
CA VAL A 127 11.14 21.70 -16.76
C VAL A 127 10.07 21.57 -17.82
N LEU A 128 10.19 22.36 -18.90
CA LEU A 128 9.25 22.36 -20.01
C LEU A 128 9.23 20.94 -20.59
N LYS A 129 8.31 20.11 -20.11
CA LYS A 129 8.10 18.77 -20.64
C LYS A 129 7.45 18.97 -22.00
N LYS A 130 8.04 18.40 -23.05
CA LYS A 130 7.39 18.31 -24.36
C LYS A 130 6.19 17.38 -24.20
N VAL A 131 5.04 17.95 -23.83
CA VAL A 131 3.77 17.23 -23.76
C VAL A 131 3.36 16.93 -25.19
N ARG A 132 3.48 15.65 -25.57
CA ARG A 132 2.81 15.13 -26.76
C ARG A 132 1.36 14.90 -26.36
N MET A 133 0.41 15.16 -27.26
CA MET A 133 -1.01 14.92 -26.97
C MET A 133 -1.20 13.52 -26.38
N SER A 134 -1.97 13.41 -25.27
CA SER A 134 -2.25 12.12 -24.66
C SER A 134 -2.99 11.23 -25.64
N ALA A 135 -2.85 9.91 -25.50
CA ALA A 135 -3.58 8.95 -26.33
C ALA A 135 -5.10 9.23 -26.28
N ASP A 136 -5.63 9.57 -25.11
CA ASP A 136 -7.05 9.90 -24.95
C ASP A 136 -7.45 11.21 -25.66
N ALA A 137 -6.58 12.22 -25.67
CA ALA A 137 -6.84 13.47 -26.40
C ALA A 137 -6.78 13.25 -27.92
N MET A 138 -5.86 12.41 -28.39
CA MET A 138 -5.76 12.04 -29.80
C MET A 138 -6.95 11.16 -30.24
N LEU A 139 -7.34 10.17 -29.42
CA LEU A 139 -8.47 9.29 -29.71
C LEU A 139 -9.80 10.03 -29.68
N LYS A 140 -10.02 10.94 -28.73
CA LYS A 140 -11.22 11.80 -28.68
C LYS A 140 -11.31 12.75 -29.88
N ALA A 141 -10.17 13.24 -30.37
CA ALA A 141 -10.12 14.10 -31.56
C ALA A 141 -10.35 13.32 -32.87
N LEU A 142 -9.88 12.07 -32.96
CA LEU A 142 -10.01 11.25 -34.18
C LEU A 142 -11.32 10.45 -34.25
N LEU A 143 -11.88 10.02 -33.12
CA LEU A 143 -13.02 9.10 -33.06
C LEU A 143 -14.28 9.73 -32.43
N GLY A 144 -14.21 11.01 -32.04
CA GLY A 144 -15.34 11.76 -31.48
C GLY A 144 -15.88 11.16 -30.18
N SER A 145 -17.17 11.39 -29.89
CA SER A 145 -17.84 10.98 -28.65
C SER A 145 -18.03 9.46 -28.50
N LYS A 146 -17.77 8.66 -29.54
CA LYS A 146 -18.08 7.22 -29.54
C LYS A 146 -17.07 6.38 -28.73
N HIS A 147 -15.91 6.94 -28.39
CA HIS A 147 -14.88 6.24 -27.61
C HIS A 147 -14.31 7.12 -26.48
N THR A 148 -15.18 7.58 -25.59
CA THR A 148 -14.77 8.10 -24.28
C THR A 148 -14.61 6.93 -23.31
N VAL A 149 -13.53 6.17 -23.45
CA VAL A 149 -13.16 5.18 -22.44
C VAL A 149 -12.44 5.93 -21.32
N ASN A 150 -13.16 6.23 -20.24
CA ASN A 150 -12.51 6.65 -19.01
C ASN A 150 -11.65 5.46 -18.53
N LEU A 151 -10.34 5.53 -18.72
CA LEU A 151 -9.36 4.54 -18.29
C LEU A 151 -9.14 4.56 -16.76
N ASP A 152 -10.16 4.92 -15.99
CA ASP A 152 -10.21 4.59 -14.57
C ASP A 152 -10.31 3.06 -14.45
N LEU A 153 -9.16 2.42 -14.22
CA LEU A 153 -9.05 1.00 -13.86
C LEU A 153 -9.99 0.60 -12.71
N ARG A 154 -10.43 1.58 -11.91
CA ARG A 154 -11.33 1.40 -10.77
C ARG A 154 -12.82 1.33 -11.17
N ALA A 155 -13.22 1.94 -12.29
CA ALA A 155 -14.61 1.97 -12.73
C ALA A 155 -15.06 0.69 -13.47
N ASN A 156 -14.11 -0.09 -13.99
CA ASN A 156 -14.39 -1.34 -14.72
C ASN A 156 -14.36 -2.60 -13.83
N LEU A 157 -14.02 -2.47 -12.55
CA LEU A 157 -14.08 -3.58 -11.59
C LEU A 157 -15.48 -3.62 -10.97
N LYS A 158 -16.22 -4.72 -11.16
CA LYS A 158 -17.55 -4.92 -10.54
C LYS A 158 -17.43 -4.78 -9.02
N GLN A 159 -18.05 -3.75 -8.46
CA GLN A 159 -18.27 -3.61 -7.03
C GLN A 159 -19.31 -4.67 -6.62
N VAL A 160 -18.89 -5.72 -5.90
CA VAL A 160 -19.83 -6.73 -5.37
C VAL A 160 -20.65 -6.07 -4.26
N LYS A 161 -21.80 -5.50 -4.65
CA LYS A 161 -22.85 -5.12 -3.72
C LYS A 161 -23.46 -6.40 -3.17
N LYS A 162 -23.25 -6.66 -1.88
CA LYS A 162 -23.94 -7.72 -1.13
C LYS A 162 -25.35 -7.19 -0.83
N GLU A 163 -26.22 -7.14 -1.84
CA GLU A 163 -27.63 -6.81 -1.65
C GLU A 163 -28.39 -8.12 -1.37
N VAL A 164 -28.73 -8.29 -0.09
CA VAL A 164 -29.64 -9.32 0.40
C VAL A 164 -31.06 -8.85 0.09
N LYS A 165 -31.67 -9.35 -0.98
CA LYS A 165 -33.09 -9.73 -1.10
C LYS A 165 -33.48 -9.94 -2.57
N GLU A 166 -34.39 -10.89 -2.77
CA GLU A 166 -35.15 -11.18 -4.00
C GLU A 166 -34.53 -12.04 -5.12
N GLU A 167 -33.65 -13.00 -4.81
CA GLU A 167 -33.29 -14.07 -5.77
C GLU A 167 -33.49 -15.49 -5.19
N GLU A 168 -34.38 -15.67 -4.20
CA GLU A 168 -34.68 -17.01 -3.65
C GLU A 168 -35.59 -17.85 -4.58
N LYS A 169 -36.19 -17.23 -5.61
CA LYS A 169 -37.15 -17.90 -6.51
C LYS A 169 -36.51 -18.55 -7.75
N GLU A 170 -35.34 -18.07 -8.19
CA GLU A 170 -34.63 -18.65 -9.34
C GLU A 170 -33.59 -19.71 -8.96
N LEU A 171 -33.22 -19.81 -7.67
CA LEU A 171 -32.25 -20.80 -7.20
C LEU A 171 -32.81 -22.23 -7.05
N ARG A 172 -34.13 -22.43 -7.15
CA ARG A 172 -34.77 -23.76 -7.04
C ARG A 172 -34.69 -24.59 -8.33
N ASP A 173 -34.43 -23.98 -9.48
CA ASP A 173 -34.37 -24.68 -10.77
C ASP A 173 -32.96 -25.16 -11.14
N VAL A 174 -31.95 -24.89 -10.32
CA VAL A 174 -30.63 -25.54 -10.43
C VAL A 174 -30.56 -26.73 -9.46
N GLY A 175 -31.58 -27.58 -9.51
CA GLY A 175 -31.69 -28.83 -8.78
C GLY A 175 -31.02 -29.99 -9.53
N ASP A 176 -29.85 -30.37 -9.05
CA ASP A 176 -29.23 -31.71 -9.16
C ASP A 176 -28.84 -32.24 -10.56
N TRP A 177 -27.58 -31.96 -10.95
CA TRP A 177 -26.96 -32.54 -12.15
C TRP A 177 -26.78 -34.06 -12.14
N ARG A 178 -27.07 -34.78 -11.04
CA ARG A 178 -26.96 -36.24 -10.99
C ARG A 178 -28.02 -36.98 -11.81
N LYS A 179 -29.23 -36.43 -11.97
CA LYS A 179 -30.36 -37.16 -12.57
C LYS A 179 -30.23 -37.39 -14.08
N ASN A 180 -29.47 -36.52 -14.77
CA ASN A 180 -29.36 -36.55 -16.24
C ASN A 180 -28.37 -37.61 -16.77
N ILE A 181 -27.55 -38.21 -15.89
CA ILE A 181 -26.56 -39.23 -16.27
C ILE A 181 -27.12 -40.66 -16.15
N GLU A 182 -28.01 -40.93 -15.20
CA GLU A 182 -28.59 -42.28 -15.03
C GLU A 182 -29.52 -42.67 -16.19
N ASP A 183 -30.32 -41.73 -16.71
CA ASP A 183 -31.30 -41.96 -17.80
C ASP A 183 -30.65 -42.34 -19.15
N LYS A 184 -29.34 -42.14 -19.33
CA LYS A 184 -28.61 -42.48 -20.57
C LYS A 184 -27.82 -43.79 -20.50
N SER A 185 -27.84 -44.49 -19.37
CA SER A 185 -27.07 -45.74 -19.18
C SER A 185 -27.84 -47.03 -19.50
N GLY A 186 -29.13 -46.95 -19.87
CA GLY A 186 -30.04 -48.10 -19.96
C GLY A 186 -30.41 -48.61 -21.37
N MET A 187 -29.65 -48.30 -22.42
CA MET A 187 -29.95 -48.76 -23.79
C MET A 187 -29.05 -49.93 -24.22
N ASP A 188 -29.08 -51.04 -23.47
CA ASP A 188 -28.56 -52.34 -23.88
C ASP A 188 -29.72 -53.26 -24.27
N GLY A 189 -29.90 -53.49 -25.59
CA GLY A 189 -31.03 -54.26 -26.11
C GLY A 189 -31.13 -54.28 -27.63
N ARG A 190 -30.34 -55.14 -28.27
CA ARG A 190 -30.51 -55.77 -29.61
C ARG A 190 -31.24 -54.94 -30.69
N LYS A 191 -30.48 -54.22 -31.52
CA LYS A 191 -30.94 -53.81 -32.87
C LYS A 191 -31.13 -55.06 -33.74
N LYS A 192 -32.39 -55.51 -33.90
CA LYS A 192 -32.78 -56.43 -34.99
C LYS A 192 -32.73 -55.65 -36.31
N MET A 193 -31.88 -56.10 -37.22
CA MET A 193 -31.91 -55.74 -38.65
C MET A 193 -32.89 -56.67 -39.39
N PHE A 194 -33.21 -56.27 -40.64
CA PHE A 194 -33.95 -56.95 -41.72
C PHE A 194 -35.45 -56.61 -41.81
N GLU A 195 -36.05 -56.30 -42.98
CA GLU A 195 -35.74 -56.61 -44.40
C GLU A 195 -35.99 -55.42 -45.37
N ALA A 196 -35.54 -55.60 -46.61
CA ALA A 196 -35.52 -54.68 -47.75
C ALA A 196 -36.77 -54.74 -48.67
N GLU A 197 -36.89 -53.71 -49.52
CA GLU A 197 -37.64 -53.59 -50.79
C GLU A 197 -39.17 -53.73 -50.82
N ALA A 198 -39.85 -52.62 -51.13
CA ALA A 198 -40.62 -52.36 -52.36
C ALA A 198 -41.00 -50.87 -52.46
#